data_AF-A0AAX3LNK7-F1
#
_entry.id   AF-A0AAX3LNK7-F1
#
_cell.length_a   1.000
_cell.length_b   1.000
_cell.length_c   1.000
_cell.angle_alpha   90.00
_cell.angle_beta   90.00
_cell.angle_gamma   90.00
#
_symmetry.space_group_name_H-M   'P 1'
#
loop_
_entity.id
_entity.type
_entity.pdbx_description
1 polymer ?
#
loop_
_entity_poly.entity_id
_entity_poly.type
_entity_poly.pdbx_seq_one_letter_code
_entity_poly.pdbx_strand_id
1 'polypeptide(L)' 'MTMAISRGTTLSSALDGLHHSVDSMRRRVAQIKARRAAYNRTFTELNVLSDRELSDIGIARCEIRRVASEELSKEQTYEV' A
#
# COMPACT_ATOMS: atom_id res chain seq x y z
N MET A 1 -1.33 7.15 -57.19
CA MET A 1 -0.65 7.56 -55.95
C MET A 1 -1.61 8.43 -55.15
N THR A 2 -2.30 7.89 -54.16
CA THR A 2 -3.22 8.62 -53.26
C THR A 2 -2.66 8.56 -51.86
N MET A 3 -2.01 9.65 -51.41
CA MET A 3 -1.55 9.76 -50.02
C MET A 3 -2.76 10.01 -49.11
N ALA A 4 -3.05 9.04 -48.24
CA ALA A 4 -3.93 9.22 -47.10
C ALA A 4 -3.21 10.11 -46.07
N ILE A 5 -3.69 11.33 -45.90
CA ILE A 5 -3.23 12.25 -44.85
C ILE A 5 -3.82 11.75 -43.53
N SER A 6 -3.05 10.95 -42.81
CA SER A 6 -3.30 10.57 -41.42
C SER A 6 -3.21 11.82 -40.54
N ARG A 7 -4.36 12.38 -40.16
CA ARG A 7 -4.43 13.49 -39.19
C ARG A 7 -4.31 12.93 -37.78
N GLY A 8 -3.07 12.95 -37.29
CA GLY A 8 -2.65 13.27 -35.92
C GLY A 8 -3.56 12.87 -34.75
N THR A 9 -3.12 11.86 -34.03
CA THR A 9 -3.60 11.35 -32.73
C THR A 9 -3.32 12.29 -31.54
N THR A 10 -3.55 13.59 -31.65
CA THR A 10 -3.18 14.56 -30.59
C THR A 10 -4.26 14.80 -29.53
N LEU A 11 -5.52 14.41 -29.77
CA LEU A 11 -6.56 14.48 -28.73
C LEU A 11 -6.40 13.39 -27.67
N SER A 12 -5.94 12.20 -28.08
CA SER A 12 -5.73 11.06 -27.19
C SER A 12 -4.57 11.30 -26.24
N SER A 13 -3.46 11.86 -26.73
CA SER A 13 -2.25 12.08 -25.91
C SER A 13 -2.41 13.13 -24.81
N ALA A 14 -3.29 14.13 -24.99
CA ALA A 14 -3.63 15.09 -23.95
C ALA A 14 -4.46 14.47 -22.81
N LEU A 15 -5.36 13.54 -23.14
CA LEU A 15 -6.12 12.75 -22.16
C LEU A 15 -5.24 11.68 -21.49
N ASP A 16 -4.33 11.04 -22.23
CA ASP A 16 -3.38 10.06 -21.70
C ASP A 16 -2.46 10.65 -20.61
N GLY A 17 -2.07 11.93 -20.74
CA GLY A 17 -1.32 12.64 -19.71
C GLY A 17 -2.09 12.79 -18.38
N LEU A 18 -3.40 13.01 -18.45
CA LEU A 18 -4.26 13.06 -17.27
C LEU A 18 -4.38 11.68 -16.62
N HIS A 19 -4.52 10.62 -17.42
CA HIS A 19 -4.55 9.24 -16.94
C HIS A 19 -3.24 8.83 -16.25
N HIS A 20 -2.09 9.22 -16.80
CA HIS A 20 -0.78 8.96 -16.19
C HIS A 20 -0.64 9.58 -14.79
N SER A 21 -1.16 10.80 -14.61
CA SER A 21 -1.13 11.49 -13.32
C SER A 21 -1.98 10.77 -12.26
N VAL A 22 -3.16 10.28 -12.67
CA VAL A 22 -4.09 9.55 -11.80
C VAL A 22 -3.50 8.20 -11.39
N ASP A 23 -2.83 7.50 -12.30
CA ASP A 23 -2.17 6.23 -11.97
C ASP A 23 -1.00 6.42 -11.01
N SER A 24 -0.21 7.49 -11.17
CA SER A 24 0.86 7.82 -10.21
C SER A 24 0.31 8.11 -8.80
N MET A 25 -0.84 8.80 -8.72
CA MET A 25 -1.52 9.10 -7.48
C MET A 25 -2.09 7.84 -6.82
N ARG A 26 -2.75 7.00 -7.62
CA ARG A 26 -3.34 5.72 -7.17
C ARG A 26 -2.29 4.80 -6.57
N ARG A 27 -1.11 4.70 -7.18
CA ARG A 27 0.00 3.89 -6.65
C ARG A 27 0.45 4.37 -5.28
N ARG A 28 0.60 5.68 -5.08
CA ARG A 28 0.95 6.27 -3.76
C ARG A 28 -0.11 5.99 -2.71
N VAL A 29 -1.38 6.14 -3.07
CA VAL A 29 -2.50 5.86 -2.15
C VAL A 29 -2.58 4.36 -1.83
N ALA A 30 -2.39 3.50 -2.83
CA ALA A 30 -2.37 2.05 -2.64
C ALA A 30 -1.25 1.62 -1.69
N GLN A 31 -0.05 2.19 -1.83
CA GLN A 31 1.08 1.94 -0.92
C GLN A 31 0.77 2.36 0.52
N ILE A 32 0.19 3.54 0.73
CA ILE A 32 -0.20 4.01 2.08
C ILE A 32 -1.30 3.13 2.68
N LYS A 33 -2.26 2.69 1.85
CA LYS A 33 -3.34 1.80 2.29
C LYS A 33 -2.83 0.41 2.65
N ALA A 34 -1.95 -0.17 1.84
CA ALA A 34 -1.31 -1.47 2.11
C ALA A 34 -0.56 -1.42 3.44
N ARG A 35 0.24 -0.37 3.65
CA ARG A 35 0.93 -0.08 4.91
C ARG A 35 -0.01 -0.04 6.12
N ARG A 36 -1.13 0.68 6.01
CA ARG A 36 -2.13 0.74 7.10
C ARG A 36 -2.86 -0.58 7.30
N ALA A 37 -3.12 -1.32 6.23
CA ALA A 37 -3.80 -2.61 6.29
C ALA A 37 -2.96 -3.65 7.05
N ALA A 38 -1.66 -3.73 6.77
CA ALA A 38 -0.74 -4.60 7.49
C ALA A 38 -0.68 -4.26 8.98
N TYR A 39 -0.43 -2.99 9.32
CA TYR A 39 -0.42 -2.54 10.72
C TYR A 39 -1.74 -2.87 11.44
N ASN A 40 -2.88 -2.52 10.83
CA ASN A 40 -4.19 -2.75 11.44
C ASN A 40 -4.48 -4.23 11.60
N ARG A 41 -4.09 -5.06 10.63
CA ARG A 41 -4.23 -6.51 10.71
C ARG A 41 -3.47 -7.06 11.91
N THR A 42 -2.17 -6.79 12.02
CA THR A 42 -1.34 -7.27 13.14
C THR A 42 -1.85 -6.73 14.47
N PHE A 43 -2.26 -5.46 14.51
CA PHE A 43 -2.84 -4.86 15.71
C PHE A 43 -4.14 -5.55 16.11
N THR A 44 -5.07 -5.78 15.19
CA THR A 44 -6.35 -6.44 15.48
C THR A 44 -6.13 -7.90 15.89
N GLU A 45 -5.26 -8.63 15.20
CA GLU A 45 -4.93 -10.03 15.53
C GLU A 45 -4.37 -10.13 16.96
N LEU A 46 -3.37 -9.31 17.31
CA LEU A 46 -2.80 -9.28 18.65
C LEU A 46 -3.76 -8.72 19.70
N ASN A 47 -4.61 -7.76 19.33
CA ASN A 47 -5.55 -7.16 20.26
C ASN A 47 -6.74 -8.08 20.59
N VAL A 48 -7.05 -9.04 19.73
CA VAL A 48 -8.05 -10.09 20.02
C VAL A 48 -7.54 -11.07 21.09
N LEU A 49 -6.23 -11.27 21.18
CA LEU A 49 -5.63 -12.17 22.17
C LEU A 49 -5.80 -11.65 23.60
N SER A 50 -6.05 -12.55 24.54
CA SER A 50 -6.10 -12.24 25.97
C SER A 50 -4.71 -11.97 26.55
N ASP A 51 -4.63 -11.30 27.71
CA ASP A 51 -3.34 -11.01 28.36
C ASP A 51 -2.53 -12.27 28.68
N ARG A 52 -3.20 -13.42 28.89
CA ARG A 52 -2.56 -14.71 29.09
C ARG A 52 -1.92 -15.24 27.81
N GLU A 53 -2.65 -15.21 26.70
CA GLU A 53 -2.12 -15.65 25.40
C GLU A 53 -0.96 -14.77 24.95
N LEU A 54 -1.06 -13.45 25.18
CA LEU A 54 0.04 -12.52 24.97
C LEU A 54 1.24 -12.82 25.87
N SER A 55 1.00 -13.13 27.15
CA SER A 55 2.07 -13.52 28.08
C SER A 55 2.72 -14.84 27.70
N ASP A 56 1.97 -15.80 27.17
CA ASP A 56 2.49 -17.10 26.74
C ASP A 56 3.46 -16.97 25.56
N ILE A 57 3.21 -16.00 24.67
CA ILE A 57 4.12 -15.64 23.57
C ILE A 57 5.15 -14.56 23.94
N GLY A 58 5.15 -14.12 25.21
CA GLY A 58 6.11 -13.15 25.75
C GLY A 58 5.95 -11.72 25.25
N ILE A 59 4.74 -11.32 24.82
CA ILE A 59 4.45 -9.96 24.34
C ILE A 59 3.61 -9.23 25.38
N ALA A 60 4.04 -8.03 25.82
CA ALA A 60 3.19 -7.19 26.66
C ALA A 60 2.16 -6.42 25.80
N ARG A 61 0.98 -6.11 26.37
CA ARG A 61 -0.07 -5.38 25.63
C ARG A 61 0.37 -3.99 25.15
N CYS A 62 1.30 -3.34 25.85
CA CYS A 62 1.91 -2.09 25.41
C CYS A 62 2.84 -2.26 24.19
N GLU A 63 3.39 -3.46 23.98
CA GLU A 63 4.30 -3.78 22.88
C GLU A 63 3.58 -4.10 21.58
N ILE A 64 2.29 -4.44 21.61
CA ILE A 64 1.47 -4.69 20.40
C ILE A 64 1.65 -3.58 19.37
N ARG A 65 1.61 -2.32 19.83
CA ARG A 65 1.78 -1.14 18.98
C ARG A 65 3.18 -1.05 18.36
N ARG A 66 4.20 -1.47 19.11
CA ARG A 66 5.60 -1.51 18.68
C ARG A 66 5.80 -2.61 17.65
N VAL A 67 5.32 -3.82 17.92
CA VAL A 67 5.39 -4.97 17.01
C VAL A 67 4.66 -4.67 15.70
N ALA A 68 3.43 -4.15 15.76
CA ALA A 68 2.68 -3.76 14.55
C ALA A 68 3.41 -2.70 13.71
N SER A 69 4.15 -1.78 14.35
CA SER A 69 4.98 -0.79 13.64
C SER A 69 6.26 -1.39 13.05
N GLU A 70 6.82 -2.41 13.70
CA GLU A 70 8.02 -3.11 13.26
C GLU A 70 7.73 -3.98 12.02
N GLU A 71 6.61 -4.70 12.02
CA GLU A 71 6.16 -5.49 10.86
C GLU A 71 5.94 -4.60 9.62
N LEU A 72 5.40 -3.40 9.81
CA LEU A 72 5.27 -2.39 8.76
C LEU A 72 6.63 -1.93 8.18
N SER A 73 7.68 -1.89 9.00
CA SER A 73 9.03 -1.53 8.57
C SER A 73 9.72 -2.68 7.82
N LYS A 74 9.45 -3.92 8.25
CA LYS A 74 9.98 -5.14 7.67
C LYS A 74 9.42 -5.39 6.26
N GLU A 75 8.11 -5.28 6.06
CA GLU A 75 7.49 -5.46 4.73
C GLU A 75 8.07 -4.53 3.65
N GLN A 76 8.57 -3.34 4.02
CA GLN A 76 9.23 -2.42 3.08
C GLN A 76 10.63 -2.86 2.67
N THR A 77 11.27 -3.72 3.46
CA THR A 77 12.65 -4.17 3.24
C THR A 77 12.70 -5.43 2.37
N TYR A 78 11.60 -6.18 2.27
CA TYR A 78 11.50 -7.42 1.46
C TYR A 78 10.93 -7.19 0.04
N GLU A 79 10.54 -5.96 -0.31
CA GLU A 79 10.11 -5.58 -1.67
C GLU A 79 11.27 -4.96 -2.50
N VAL A 80 12.47 -5.57 -2.45
CA VAL A 80 13.64 -5.19 -3.27
C VAL A 80 13.92 -6.25 -4.33
#